data_AF-A0ABD5SLE5-F1
#
_entry.id   AF-A0ABD5SLE5-F1
#
_cell.length_a   1.000
_cell.length_b   1.000
_cell.length_c   1.000
_cell.angle_alpha   90.00
_cell.angle_beta   90.00
_cell.angle_gamma   90.00
#
_symmetry.space_group_name_H-M   'P 1'
#
loop_
_entity.id
_entity.type
_entity.pdbx_description
1 polymer ?
#
loop_
_entity_poly.entity_id
_entity_poly.type
_entity_poly.pdbx_seq_one_letter_code
_entity_poly.pdbx_strand_id
1 'polypeptide(L)'
;MSVSKQAALSDRPRYPNIATDMGEDPARFLSSSEHYLPVARIRGIQDQGLLSAYRAVEIREFGGRNIVLEAIDERECELGTEGSQ
;
A
#
# COMPACT_ATOMS: atom_id res chain seq x y z
N MET A 1 29.88 -13.63 -24.96
CA MET A 1 28.87 -12.67 -25.43
C MET A 1 27.95 -12.38 -24.25
N SER A 2 28.18 -11.27 -23.56
CA SER A 2 27.35 -10.83 -22.44
C SER A 2 26.03 -10.28 -22.97
N VAL A 3 24.91 -10.78 -22.46
CA VAL A 3 23.64 -10.07 -22.48
C VAL A 3 23.23 -9.87 -21.04
N SER A 4 23.57 -8.70 -20.53
CA SER A 4 23.08 -8.13 -19.29
C SER A 4 21.55 -8.23 -19.30
N LYS A 5 20.99 -9.10 -18.45
CA LYS A 5 19.55 -9.13 -18.23
C LYS A 5 19.21 -7.85 -17.47
N GLN A 6 18.85 -6.82 -18.24
CA GLN A 6 18.28 -5.57 -17.76
C GLN A 6 17.31 -5.89 -16.62
N ALA A 7 17.63 -5.38 -15.43
CA ALA A 7 16.69 -5.31 -14.34
C ALA A 7 15.41 -4.65 -14.88
N ALA A 8 14.29 -5.37 -14.85
CA ALA A 8 12.97 -4.85 -15.15
C ALA A 8 12.63 -3.77 -14.11
N LEU A 9 13.11 -2.56 -14.32
CA LEU A 9 13.08 -1.46 -13.36
C LEU A 9 11.88 -0.52 -13.53
N SER A 10 10.97 -0.73 -14.48
CA SER A 10 10.00 0.31 -14.86
C SER A 10 8.60 -0.19 -15.28
N ASP A 11 7.98 -1.09 -14.52
CA ASP A 11 6.52 -1.35 -14.69
C ASP A 11 5.75 -1.39 -13.36
N ARG A 12 6.36 -0.86 -12.29
CA ARG A 12 5.66 -0.68 -11.02
C ARG A 12 4.98 0.68 -11.02
N PRO A 13 3.67 0.75 -10.76
CA PRO A 13 2.98 2.02 -10.53
C PRO A 13 3.72 2.83 -9.47
N ARG A 14 3.80 4.14 -9.67
CA ARG A 14 4.38 5.08 -8.71
C ARG A 14 3.45 6.25 -8.50
N TYR A 15 3.32 6.65 -7.25
CA TYR A 15 2.45 7.74 -6.82
C TYR A 15 3.27 8.81 -6.11
N PRO A 16 4.07 9.61 -6.86
CA PRO A 16 4.99 10.57 -6.26
C PRO A 16 4.29 11.65 -5.44
N ASN A 17 3.05 12.02 -5.81
CA ASN A 17 2.25 12.98 -5.04
C ASN A 17 1.86 12.39 -3.68
N ILE A 18 1.37 11.14 -3.64
CA ILE A 18 1.04 10.46 -2.38
C ILE A 18 2.29 10.33 -1.50
N ALA A 19 3.43 9.97 -2.09
CA ALA A 19 4.70 9.89 -1.36
C ALA A 19 5.16 11.23 -0.79
N THR A 20 4.89 12.33 -1.50
CA THR A 20 5.23 13.69 -1.05
C THR A 20 4.29 14.14 0.08
N ASP A 21 3.00 13.87 -0.07
CA ASP A 21 1.96 14.34 0.84
C ASP A 21 1.86 13.49 2.12
N MET A 22 2.07 12.18 2.01
CA MET A 22 1.87 11.21 3.11
C MET A 22 3.18 10.53 3.57
N GLY A 23 4.31 10.88 2.94
CA GLY A 23 5.64 10.36 3.27
C GLY A 23 5.95 8.95 2.73
N GLU A 24 5.00 8.27 2.08
CA GLU A 24 5.17 6.91 1.57
C GLU A 24 4.36 6.66 0.29
N ASP A 25 4.90 5.84 -0.63
CA ASP A 25 4.19 5.39 -1.84
C ASP A 25 3.54 4.00 -1.59
N PRO A 26 2.20 3.90 -1.52
CA PRO A 26 1.53 2.61 -1.31
C PRO A 26 1.88 1.56 -2.36
N ALA A 27 2.08 1.97 -3.62
CA ALA A 27 2.39 1.03 -4.70
C ALA A 27 3.72 0.30 -4.48
N ARG A 28 4.64 0.89 -3.70
CA ARG A 28 5.91 0.24 -3.33
C ARG A 28 5.70 -1.05 -2.56
N PHE A 29 4.70 -1.08 -1.67
CA PHE A 29 4.37 -2.25 -0.85
C PHE A 29 3.36 -3.15 -1.55
N LEU A 30 2.38 -2.57 -2.24
CA LEU A 30 1.31 -3.32 -2.90
C LEU A 30 1.80 -4.09 -4.14
N SER A 31 2.86 -3.61 -4.79
CA SER A 31 3.53 -4.30 -5.92
C SER A 31 4.36 -5.53 -5.51
N SER A 32 4.45 -5.82 -4.21
CA SER A 32 5.05 -7.05 -3.73
C SER A 32 4.27 -8.27 -4.22
N SER A 33 4.98 -9.29 -4.70
CA SER A 33 4.40 -10.62 -4.96
C SER A 33 3.92 -11.31 -3.70
N GLU A 34 4.51 -10.93 -2.56
CA GLU A 34 4.18 -11.44 -1.24
C GLU A 34 3.07 -10.59 -0.61
N HIS A 35 1.86 -11.14 -0.52
CA HIS A 35 0.68 -10.45 0.03
C HIS A 35 0.81 -10.09 1.52
N TYR A 36 1.68 -10.76 2.28
CA TYR A 36 1.89 -10.45 3.70
C TYR A 36 2.61 -9.12 3.93
N LEU A 37 3.41 -8.64 2.96
CA LEU A 37 4.14 -7.38 3.08
C LEU A 37 3.23 -6.15 3.16
N PRO A 38 2.24 -5.96 2.25
CA PRO A 38 1.30 -4.85 2.39
C PRO A 38 0.48 -4.95 3.68
N VAL A 39 0.02 -6.16 4.07
CA VAL A 39 -0.74 -6.35 5.32
C VAL A 39 0.07 -5.95 6.55
N ALA A 40 1.32 -6.40 6.65
CA ALA A 40 2.21 -6.04 7.76
C ALA A 40 2.46 -4.53 7.81
N ARG A 41 2.60 -3.87 6.65
CA ARG A 41 2.78 -2.42 6.60
C ARG A 41 1.52 -1.67 7.05
N ILE A 42 0.35 -2.10 6.57
CA ILE A 42 -0.96 -1.51 6.89
C ILE A 42 -1.22 -1.51 8.40
N ARG A 43 -0.91 -2.61 9.08
CA ARG A 43 -1.04 -2.70 10.55
C ARG A 43 -0.22 -1.66 11.33
N GLY A 44 0.85 -1.15 10.73
CA GLY A 44 1.68 -0.10 11.33
C GLY A 44 1.30 1.32 10.92
N ILE A 45 0.26 1.51 10.11
CA ILE A 45 -0.18 2.85 9.69
C ILE A 45 -1.02 3.48 10.81
N GLN A 46 -0.68 4.73 11.13
CA GLN A 46 -1.38 5.54 12.15
C GLN A 46 -2.21 6.68 11.55
N ASP A 47 -2.11 6.87 10.23
CA ASP A 47 -2.77 7.95 9.50
C ASP A 47 -3.88 7.37 8.63
N GLN A 48 -5.12 7.79 8.90
CA GLN A 48 -6.29 7.40 8.11
C GLN A 48 -6.21 7.87 6.65
N GLY A 49 -5.60 9.03 6.39
CA GLY A 49 -5.34 9.52 5.03
C GLY A 49 -4.42 8.59 4.25
N LEU A 50 -3.39 8.05 4.90
CA LEU A 50 -2.50 7.06 4.30
C LEU A 50 -3.22 5.71 4.07
N LEU A 51 -4.08 5.26 4.99
CA LEU A 51 -4.92 4.06 4.76
C LEU A 51 -5.85 4.21 3.55
N SER A 52 -6.47 5.38 3.42
CA SER A 52 -7.32 5.70 2.27
C SER A 52 -6.52 5.67 0.96
N ALA A 53 -5.30 6.21 0.96
CA ALA A 53 -4.40 6.16 -0.18
C ALA A 53 -4.02 4.72 -0.56
N TYR A 54 -3.76 3.86 0.42
CA TYR A 54 -3.54 2.43 0.22
C TYR A 54 -4.73 1.75 -0.44
N ARG A 55 -5.96 2.02 0.02
CA ARG A 55 -7.18 1.48 -0.58
C ARG A 55 -7.34 1.92 -2.03
N ALA A 56 -7.14 3.21 -2.30
CA ALA A 56 -7.29 3.77 -3.65
C ALA A 56 -6.31 3.14 -4.64
N VAL A 57 -5.04 2.98 -4.25
CA VAL A 57 -4.01 2.35 -5.08
C VAL A 57 -4.29 0.86 -5.27
N GLU A 58 -4.71 0.16 -4.21
CA GLU A 58 -5.05 -1.28 -4.26
C GLU A 58 -6.19 -1.57 -5.25
N ILE A 59 -7.26 -0.79 -5.20
CA ILE A 59 -8.40 -0.92 -6.13
C ILE A 59 -7.95 -0.62 -7.56
N ARG A 60 -7.21 0.48 -7.75
CA ARG A 60 -6.84 0.97 -9.07
C ARG A 60 -5.86 0.07 -9.82
N GLU A 61 -4.82 -0.43 -9.13
CA GLU A 61 -3.69 -1.11 -9.79
C GLU A 61 -3.72 -2.63 -9.60
N PHE A 62 -4.36 -3.12 -8.54
CA PHE A 62 -4.31 -4.54 -8.15
C PHE A 62 -5.70 -5.21 -8.08
N GLY A 63 -6.75 -4.47 -8.43
CA GLY A 63 -8.12 -4.99 -8.53
C GLY A 63 -8.83 -5.21 -7.19
N GLY A 64 -8.27 -4.70 -6.07
CA GLY A 64 -8.92 -4.79 -4.77
C GLY A 64 -8.82 -6.17 -4.12
N ARG A 65 -7.61 -6.65 -3.80
CA ARG A 65 -7.43 -7.95 -3.14
C ARG A 65 -8.07 -7.92 -1.75
N ASN A 66 -9.00 -8.85 -1.49
CA ASN A 66 -9.74 -8.92 -0.23
C ASN A 66 -8.84 -8.86 1.01
N ILE A 67 -7.75 -9.63 1.05
CA ILE A 67 -6.84 -9.66 2.21
C ILE A 67 -6.21 -8.29 2.53
N VAL A 68 -5.97 -7.46 1.51
CA VAL A 68 -5.41 -6.11 1.69
C VAL A 68 -6.52 -5.16 2.14
N LEU A 69 -7.71 -5.25 1.53
CA LEU A 69 -8.86 -4.43 1.89
C LEU A 69 -9.32 -4.71 3.33
N GLU A 70 -9.40 -5.97 3.73
CA GLU A 70 -9.73 -6.39 5.10
C GLU A 70 -8.73 -5.84 6.12
N ALA A 71 -7.42 -5.87 5.81
CA ALA A 71 -6.40 -5.30 6.68
C ALA A 71 -6.54 -3.77 6.81
N ILE A 72 -6.98 -3.08 5.75
CA ILE A 72 -7.27 -1.64 5.79
C ILE A 72 -8.51 -1.39 6.63
N ASP A 73 -9.61 -2.11 6.40
CA ASP A 73 -10.86 -2.00 7.17
C ASP A 73 -10.61 -2.23 8.67
N GLU A 74 -9.84 -3.27 9.03
CA GLU A 74 -9.45 -3.59 10.40
C GLU A 74 -8.70 -2.41 11.03
N ARG A 75 -7.67 -1.88 10.34
CA ARG A 75 -6.88 -0.77 10.88
C ARG A 75 -7.66 0.54 10.96
N GLU A 76 -8.51 0.83 9.98
CA GLU A 76 -9.41 2.01 10.02
C GLU A 76 -10.36 1.93 11.23
N CYS A 77 -10.88 0.74 11.54
CA CYS A 77 -11.71 0.49 12.72
C CYS A 77 -10.93 0.68 14.03
N GLU A 78 -9.71 0.15 14.11
CA GLU A 78 -8.82 0.35 15.28
C GLU A 78 -8.56 1.85 15.52
N LEU A 79 -8.15 2.59 14.48
CA LEU A 79 -7.90 4.03 14.61
C LEU A 79 -9.18 4.83 14.93
N GLY A 80 -10.33 4.39 14.44
CA GLY A 80 -11.63 5.01 14.75
C GLY A 80 -12.11 4.75 16.18
N THR A 81 -11.77 3.60 16.76
CA THR A 81 -12.13 3.25 18.14
C THR A 81 -11.18 3.88 19.17
N GLU A 82 -9.90 4.07 18.83
CA GLU A 82 -8.91 4.74 19.70
C GLU A 82 -9.18 6.25 19.92
N GLY A 83 -10.00 6.89 19.08
CA GLY A 83 -10.39 8.31 19.23
C GLY A 83 -11.57 8.59 20.17
N SER A 84 -12.13 7.58 20.84
CA SER A 84 -13.34 7.69 21.67
C SER A 84 -13.12 7.54 23.19
N GLN A 85 -11.90 7.73 23.70
CA GLN A 85 -11.59 7.68 25.14
C GLN A 85 -11.21 9.04 25.72
#